data_AF-A0A8F2PHM1-F1
#
_entry.id   AF-A0A8F2PHM1-F1
#
_cell.length_a   1.000
_cell.length_b   1.000
_cell.length_c   1.000
_cell.angle_alpha   90.00
_cell.angle_beta   90.00
_cell.angle_gamma   90.00
#
_symmetry.space_group_name_H-M   'P 1'
#
loop_
_entity.id
_entity.type
_entity.pdbx_description
1 polymer ?
#
loop_
_entity_poly.entity_id
_entity_poly.type
_entity_poly.pdbx_seq_one_letter_code
_entity_poly.pdbx_strand_id
1 'polypeptide(L)'
;MSVMGEPNYAMWVSQRAAGFGGNITVVDKVPPDMLHLVDAYWYQFPPLNPLWHGILGFIIAVVGIIAVMGNGMVVYIFMSTKGLRTPSNLLVVNLAFSDFMMILFMSPPMVINCYYETWVLGPLFCDIYAMTGSLFG
;
A
#
# COMPACT_ATOMS: atom_id res chain seq x y z
N MET A 1 29.27 6.86 -12.36
CA MET A 1 29.35 6.82 -10.88
C MET A 1 27.98 6.38 -10.39
N SER A 2 27.91 5.18 -9.83
CA SER A 2 26.71 4.42 -9.46
C SER A 2 25.97 5.08 -8.30
N VAL A 3 24.79 5.65 -8.58
CA VAL A 3 23.84 6.19 -7.59
C VAL A 3 22.86 5.08 -7.17
N MET A 4 23.40 3.98 -6.67
CA MET A 4 22.65 2.93 -5.96
C MET A 4 23.55 2.42 -4.84
N GLY A 5 23.60 3.18 -3.75
CA GLY A 5 24.16 2.72 -2.50
C GLY A 5 23.12 1.87 -1.78
N GLU A 6 23.51 0.66 -1.41
CA GLU A 6 22.74 -0.29 -0.61
C GLU A 6 22.12 0.39 0.63
N PRO A 7 20.92 -0.02 1.09
CA PRO A 7 20.41 0.45 2.36
C PRO A 7 21.35 -0.03 3.47
N ASN A 8 22.21 0.88 3.93
CA ASN A 8 23.33 0.60 4.81
C ASN A 8 22.81 0.17 6.20
N TYR A 9 23.34 -0.95 6.70
CA TYR A 9 23.24 -1.47 8.07
C TYR A 9 23.30 -0.37 9.16
N ALA A 10 23.99 0.74 8.89
CA ALA A 10 24.11 1.89 9.77
C ALA A 10 22.76 2.59 10.07
N MET A 11 21.83 2.64 9.11
CA MET A 11 20.47 3.15 9.33
C MET A 11 19.63 2.22 10.22
N TRP A 12 19.89 0.92 10.13
CA TRP A 12 19.23 -0.10 10.94
C TRP A 12 19.70 -0.04 12.40
N VAL A 13 21.01 0.15 12.62
CA VAL A 13 21.60 0.34 13.95
C VAL A 13 21.19 1.67 14.57
N SER A 14 21.09 2.76 13.78
CA SER A 14 20.64 4.05 14.29
C SER A 14 19.16 4.04 14.69
N GLN A 15 18.29 3.30 13.98
CA GLN A 15 16.90 3.05 14.41
C GLN A 15 16.82 2.28 15.73
N ARG A 16 17.71 1.29 15.95
CA ARG A 16 17.83 0.57 17.22
C ARG A 16 18.30 1.47 18.37
N ALA A 17 19.14 2.46 18.07
CA ALA A 17 19.71 3.38 19.06
C ALA A 17 18.80 4.57 19.40
N ALA A 18 17.90 4.97 18.50
CA ALA A 18 17.18 6.25 18.57
C ALA A 18 15.80 6.24 19.27
N GLY A 19 15.31 5.13 19.84
CA GLY A 19 14.13 5.22 20.71
C GLY A 19 13.14 4.07 20.79
N PHE A 20 13.48 2.85 20.36
CA PHE A 20 12.64 1.67 20.62
C PHE A 20 13.34 0.73 21.59
N GLY A 21 12.75 0.57 22.77
CA GLY A 21 13.21 -0.32 23.83
C GLY A 21 13.45 -1.76 23.35
N GLY A 22 14.26 -2.50 24.11
CA GLY A 22 14.91 -3.74 23.71
C GLY A 22 14.03 -4.85 23.11
N ASN A 23 14.70 -5.80 22.45
CA ASN A 23 14.21 -7.13 22.01
C ASN A 23 12.87 -7.24 21.27
N ILE A 24 12.19 -6.15 20.94
CA ILE A 24 10.94 -6.16 20.17
C ILE A 24 11.22 -6.22 18.67
N THR A 25 10.41 -7.02 17.99
CA THR A 25 10.42 -7.30 16.56
C THR A 25 9.20 -6.67 15.90
N VAL A 26 9.17 -6.59 14.56
CA VAL A 26 7.99 -6.13 13.80
C VAL A 26 6.75 -6.95 14.16
N VAL A 27 6.94 -8.25 14.41
CA VAL A 27 5.86 -9.21 14.65
C VAL A 27 5.19 -9.00 16.01
N ASP A 28 5.90 -8.44 16.99
CA ASP A 28 5.33 -8.14 18.31
C ASP A 28 4.26 -7.04 18.28
N LYS A 29 4.19 -6.26 17.19
CA LYS A 29 3.11 -5.29 16.94
C LYS A 29 1.92 -5.88 16.18
N VAL A 30 2.01 -7.11 15.69
CA VAL A 30 0.96 -7.74 14.88
C VAL A 30 -0.12 -8.34 15.79
N PRO A 31 -1.41 -8.14 15.49
CA PRO A 31 -2.49 -8.78 16.24
C PRO A 31 -2.39 -10.32 16.26
N PRO A 32 -2.80 -10.99 17.35
CA PRO A 32 -2.62 -12.44 17.50
C PRO A 32 -3.35 -13.26 16.45
N ASP A 33 -4.45 -12.75 15.89
CA ASP A 33 -5.22 -13.35 14.80
C ASP A 33 -4.46 -13.36 13.47
N MET A 34 -3.46 -12.50 13.28
CA MET A 34 -2.66 -12.39 12.05
C MET A 34 -1.33 -13.16 12.11
N LEU A 35 -0.89 -13.57 13.30
CA LEU A 35 0.44 -14.18 13.50
C LEU A 35 0.68 -15.43 12.67
N HIS A 36 -0.37 -16.20 12.37
CA HIS A 36 -0.27 -17.43 11.57
C HIS A 36 0.05 -17.19 10.08
N LEU A 37 -0.14 -15.95 9.59
CA LEU A 37 0.18 -15.55 8.22
C LEU A 37 1.61 -14.99 8.09
N VAL A 38 2.30 -14.75 9.21
CA VAL A 38 3.61 -14.11 9.25
C VAL A 38 4.72 -15.16 9.25
N ASP A 39 5.57 -15.12 8.22
CA ASP A 39 6.73 -16.02 8.12
C ASP A 39 7.79 -15.73 9.20
N ALA A 40 8.49 -16.79 9.63
CA ALA A 40 9.54 -16.72 10.64
C ALA A 40 10.67 -15.73 10.29
N TYR A 41 10.89 -15.45 9.01
CA TYR A 41 11.83 -14.45 8.52
C TYR A 41 11.56 -13.04 9.07
N TRP A 42 10.31 -12.66 9.34
CA TRP A 42 9.97 -11.30 9.77
C TRP A 42 10.34 -10.98 11.23
N TYR A 43 10.62 -11.99 12.04
CA TYR A 43 11.02 -11.83 13.45
C TYR A 43 12.42 -11.23 13.61
N GLN A 44 13.25 -11.20 12.58
CA GLN A 44 14.61 -10.62 12.69
C GLN A 44 14.62 -9.09 12.59
N PHE A 45 13.52 -8.46 12.15
CA PHE A 45 13.47 -7.03 11.91
C PHE A 45 12.84 -6.27 13.08
N PRO A 46 13.38 -5.08 13.45
CA PRO A 46 12.77 -4.19 14.44
C PRO A 46 11.58 -3.45 13.84
N PRO A 47 10.63 -2.99 14.67
CA PRO A 47 9.50 -2.19 14.21
C PRO A 47 9.98 -0.91 13.50
N LEU A 48 9.29 -0.57 12.41
CA LEU A 48 9.54 0.64 11.66
C LEU A 48 9.16 1.88 12.51
N ASN A 49 9.91 2.98 12.34
CA ASN A 49 9.65 4.23 13.06
C ASN A 49 8.23 4.77 12.72
N PRO A 50 7.44 5.25 13.69
CA PRO A 50 6.15 5.90 13.47
C PRO A 50 6.16 6.97 12.37
N LEU A 51 7.26 7.72 12.27
CA LEU A 51 7.43 8.76 11.24
C LEU A 51 7.38 8.17 9.82
N TRP A 52 7.98 7.01 9.60
CA TRP A 52 7.94 6.35 8.28
C TRP A 52 6.54 5.86 7.93
N HIS A 53 5.79 5.33 8.91
CA HIS A 53 4.38 4.96 8.69
C HIS A 53 3.54 6.18 8.32
N GLY A 54 3.74 7.32 8.99
CA GLY A 54 3.08 8.59 8.66
C GLY A 54 3.41 9.09 7.25
N ILE A 55 4.69 9.06 6.85
CA ILE A 55 5.12 9.45 5.50
C ILE A 55 4.49 8.54 4.44
N LEU A 56 4.51 7.22 4.65
CA LEU A 56 3.90 6.26 3.72
C LEU A 56 2.40 6.49 3.58
N GLY A 57 1.69 6.63 4.71
CA GLY A 57 0.26 6.92 4.71
C GLY A 57 -0.09 8.22 3.97
N PHE A 58 0.71 9.28 4.18
CA PHE A 58 0.53 10.56 3.50
C PHE A 58 0.74 10.44 1.98
N ILE A 59 1.83 9.80 1.54
CA ILE A 59 2.12 9.63 0.11
C ILE A 59 1.02 8.80 -0.55
N ILE A 60 0.59 7.71 0.07
CA ILE A 60 -0.45 6.83 -0.47
C ILE A 60 -1.81 7.55 -0.54
N ALA A 61 -2.12 8.41 0.43
CA ALA A 61 -3.32 9.25 0.37
C ALA A 61 -3.27 10.25 -0.79
N VAL A 62 -2.13 10.93 -0.98
CA VAL A 62 -1.95 11.90 -2.08
C VAL A 62 -2.02 11.21 -3.44
N VAL A 63 -1.27 10.12 -3.63
CA VAL A 63 -1.31 9.31 -4.85
C VAL A 63 -2.72 8.76 -5.07
N GLY A 64 -3.40 8.33 -4.00
CA GLY A 64 -4.78 7.89 -4.01
C GLY A 64 -5.73 8.92 -4.59
N ILE A 65 -5.70 10.14 -4.08
CA ILE A 65 -6.56 11.23 -4.56
C ILE A 65 -6.28 11.55 -6.03
N ILE A 66 -5.00 11.65 -6.40
CA ILE A 66 -4.59 11.95 -7.79
C ILE A 66 -5.07 10.86 -8.74
N ALA A 67 -4.88 9.59 -8.39
CA ALA A 67 -5.27 8.45 -9.22
C ALA A 67 -6.79 8.29 -9.32
N VAL A 68 -7.54 8.51 -8.23
CA VAL A 68 -9.02 8.52 -8.26
C VAL A 68 -9.53 9.62 -9.19
N MET A 69 -9.00 10.84 -9.06
CA MET A 69 -9.40 11.96 -9.91
C MET A 69 -9.01 11.75 -11.38
N GLY A 70 -7.78 11.32 -11.64
CA GLY A 70 -7.25 11.10 -12.98
C GLY A 70 -8.01 10.00 -13.72
N ASN A 71 -8.06 8.80 -13.14
CA ASN A 71 -8.76 7.66 -13.75
C ASN A 71 -10.27 7.87 -13.79
N GLY A 72 -10.86 8.51 -12.77
CA GLY A 72 -12.27 8.88 -12.76
C GLY A 72 -12.63 9.86 -13.88
N MET A 73 -11.79 10.86 -14.15
CA MET A 73 -11.99 11.80 -15.27
C MET A 73 -11.94 11.08 -16.62
N VAL A 74 -10.97 10.16 -16.80
CA VAL A 74 -10.84 9.36 -18.03
C VAL A 74 -12.11 8.54 -18.25
N VAL A 75 -12.54 7.76 -17.25
CA VAL A 75 -13.78 6.97 -17.34
C VAL A 75 -14.99 7.86 -17.64
N TYR A 76 -15.11 9.01 -16.96
CA TYR A 76 -16.22 9.95 -17.16
C TYR A 76 -16.30 10.50 -18.59
N ILE A 77 -15.18 10.95 -19.15
CA ILE A 77 -15.12 11.53 -20.51
C ILE A 77 -15.52 10.50 -21.57
N PHE A 78 -15.00 9.28 -21.45
CA PHE A 78 -15.27 8.20 -22.41
C PHE A 78 -16.70 7.65 -22.28
N MET A 79 -17.28 7.61 -21.08
CA MET A 79 -18.69 7.20 -20.90
C MET A 79 -19.67 8.24 -21.44
N SER A 80 -19.37 9.53 -21.25
CA SER A 80 -20.23 10.66 -21.64
C SER A 80 -20.25 10.92 -23.15
N THR A 81 -19.17 10.59 -23.87
CA THR A 81 -19.03 10.90 -25.31
C THR A 81 -19.40 9.70 -26.18
N LYS A 82 -20.62 9.71 -26.74
CA LYS A 82 -21.13 8.61 -27.60
C LYS A 82 -20.28 8.32 -28.84
N GLY A 83 -19.59 9.34 -29.39
CA GLY A 83 -18.77 9.22 -30.60
C GLY A 83 -17.40 8.55 -30.41
N LEU A 84 -16.95 8.35 -29.16
CA LEU A 84 -15.64 7.76 -28.85
C LEU A 84 -15.72 6.26 -28.51
N ARG A 85 -16.90 5.64 -28.61
CA ARG A 85 -17.13 4.21 -28.31
C ARG A 85 -16.68 3.31 -29.46
N THR A 86 -15.42 3.45 -29.86
CA THR A 86 -14.76 2.56 -30.82
C THR A 86 -14.08 1.40 -30.08
N PRO A 87 -13.89 0.22 -30.71
CA PRO A 87 -13.29 -0.95 -30.07
C PRO A 87 -11.90 -0.66 -29.46
N SER A 88 -11.11 0.23 -30.09
CA SER A 88 -9.79 0.63 -29.59
C SER A 88 -9.85 1.44 -28.29
N ASN A 89 -10.90 2.23 -28.09
CA ASN A 89 -11.06 3.05 -26.89
C ASN A 89 -11.62 2.25 -25.70
N LEU A 90 -12.24 1.09 -25.94
CA LEU A 90 -12.72 0.20 -24.87
C LEU A 90 -11.58 -0.37 -24.02
N LEU A 91 -10.41 -0.63 -24.63
CA LEU A 91 -9.24 -1.12 -23.89
C LEU A 91 -8.70 -0.05 -22.92
N VAL A 92 -8.69 1.22 -23.35
CA VAL A 92 -8.28 2.36 -22.51
C VAL A 92 -9.26 2.57 -21.36
N VAL A 93 -10.57 2.44 -21.63
CA VAL A 93 -11.59 2.53 -20.58
C VAL A 93 -11.48 1.38 -19.58
N ASN A 94 -11.21 0.16 -20.03
CA ASN A 94 -11.02 -0.98 -19.14
C ASN A 94 -9.81 -0.80 -18.22
N LEU A 95 -8.69 -0.29 -18.75
CA LEU A 95 -7.50 0.03 -17.96
C LEU A 95 -7.82 1.11 -16.92
N ALA A 96 -8.42 2.24 -17.33
CA ALA A 96 -8.79 3.32 -16.41
C ALA A 96 -9.80 2.88 -15.35
N PHE A 97 -10.72 1.97 -15.70
CA PHE A 97 -11.66 1.38 -14.75
C PHE A 97 -10.96 0.45 -13.76
N SER A 98 -10.02 -0.39 -14.22
CA SER A 98 -9.20 -1.25 -13.36
C SER A 98 -8.38 -0.42 -12.37
N ASP A 99 -7.68 0.61 -12.86
CA ASP A 99 -6.87 1.50 -12.03
C ASP A 99 -7.71 2.26 -11.01
N PHE A 100 -8.93 2.69 -11.41
CA PHE A 100 -9.88 3.34 -10.51
C PHE A 100 -10.34 2.40 -9.40
N MET A 101 -10.69 1.15 -9.72
CA MET A 101 -11.09 0.17 -8.72
C MET A 101 -9.91 -0.21 -7.81
N MET A 102 -8.73 -0.43 -8.38
CA MET A 102 -7.52 -0.76 -7.63
C MET A 102 -7.26 0.28 -6.56
N ILE A 103 -7.19 1.56 -6.93
CA ILE A 103 -6.86 2.61 -5.97
C ILE A 103 -7.97 2.83 -4.93
N LEU A 104 -9.24 2.66 -5.32
CA LEU A 104 -10.39 2.80 -4.42
C LEU A 104 -10.37 1.74 -3.32
N PHE A 105 -10.04 0.49 -3.65
CA PHE A 105 -10.01 -0.61 -2.68
C PHE A 105 -8.69 -0.72 -1.93
N MET A 106 -7.56 -0.35 -2.53
CA MET A 106 -6.24 -0.48 -1.90
C MET A 106 -5.86 0.72 -1.01
N SER A 107 -6.17 1.95 -1.44
CA SER A 107 -5.69 3.15 -0.73
C SER A 107 -6.25 3.28 0.70
N PRO A 108 -7.57 3.13 0.97
CA PRO A 108 -8.11 3.33 2.31
C PRO A 108 -7.60 2.31 3.35
N PRO A 109 -7.59 0.99 3.08
CA PRO A 109 -7.00 0.01 3.98
C PRO A 109 -5.53 0.32 4.29
N MET A 110 -4.75 0.69 3.28
CA MET A 110 -3.33 0.98 3.48
C MET A 110 -3.10 2.22 4.35
N VAL A 111 -3.89 3.29 4.17
CA VAL A 111 -3.82 4.48 5.04
C VAL A 111 -4.19 4.13 6.49
N ILE A 112 -5.22 3.30 6.70
CA ILE A 112 -5.62 2.84 8.03
C ILE A 112 -4.50 2.03 8.68
N ASN A 113 -3.92 1.06 7.97
CA ASN A 113 -2.83 0.23 8.50
C ASN A 113 -1.55 1.05 8.76
N CYS A 114 -1.27 2.09 7.95
CA CYS A 114 -0.21 3.05 8.25
C CYS A 114 -0.49 3.83 9.54
N TYR A 115 -1.73 4.25 9.79
CA TYR A 115 -2.09 4.98 11.00
C TYR A 115 -1.95 4.14 12.28
N TYR A 116 -2.31 2.86 12.21
CA TYR A 116 -2.17 1.91 13.33
C TYR A 116 -0.79 1.24 13.43
N GLU A 117 0.13 1.54 12.51
CA GLU A 117 1.49 0.96 12.43
C GLU A 117 1.53 -0.58 12.31
N THR A 118 0.40 -1.21 12.01
CA THR A 118 0.24 -2.66 11.92
C THR A 118 -1.03 -2.99 11.13
N TRP A 119 -1.15 -4.25 10.69
CA TRP A 119 -2.36 -4.72 10.01
C TRP A 119 -3.49 -4.99 11.00
N VAL A 120 -4.54 -4.15 10.99
CA VAL A 120 -5.63 -4.22 11.97
C VAL A 120 -6.96 -4.73 11.42
N LEU A 121 -7.06 -4.93 10.10
CA LEU A 121 -8.32 -5.28 9.44
C LEU A 121 -8.66 -6.78 9.50
N GLY A 122 -7.80 -7.57 10.14
CA GLY A 122 -7.95 -9.02 10.30
C GLY A 122 -7.54 -9.82 9.05
N PRO A 123 -7.55 -11.16 9.14
CA PRO A 123 -7.00 -12.07 8.13
C PRO A 123 -7.80 -12.10 6.84
N LEU A 124 -9.14 -12.13 6.92
CA LEU A 124 -10.00 -12.16 5.73
C LEU A 124 -9.83 -10.91 4.87
N PHE A 125 -9.69 -9.73 5.47
CA PHE A 125 -9.41 -8.51 4.71
C PHE A 125 -7.99 -8.49 4.15
N CYS A 126 -7.02 -9.14 4.79
CA CYS A 126 -5.68 -9.31 4.23
C CYS A 126 -5.73 -10.13 2.93
N ASP A 127 -6.47 -11.23 2.93
CA ASP A 127 -6.65 -12.07 1.73
C ASP A 127 -7.40 -11.35 0.63
N ILE A 128 -8.49 -10.63 0.96
CA ILE A 128 -9.23 -9.81 0.00
C ILE A 128 -8.33 -8.71 -0.55
N TYR A 129 -7.54 -8.06 0.29
CA TYR A 129 -6.60 -7.03 -0.14
C TYR A 129 -5.57 -7.59 -1.14
N ALA A 130 -4.98 -8.75 -0.85
CA ALA A 130 -4.05 -9.41 -1.76
C ALA A 130 -4.73 -9.82 -3.07
N MET A 131 -5.93 -10.40 -3.00
CA MET A 131 -6.71 -10.82 -4.16
C MET A 131 -7.10 -9.63 -5.05
N THR A 132 -7.66 -8.57 -4.46
CA THR A 132 -8.08 -7.37 -5.18
C THR A 132 -6.89 -6.64 -5.79
N GLY A 133 -5.75 -6.57 -5.08
CA GLY A 133 -4.51 -6.04 -5.64
C GLY A 133 -4.02 -6.84 -6.85
N SER A 134 -4.10 -8.18 -6.80
CA SER A 134 -3.71 -9.05 -7.92
C SER A 134 -4.70 -9.06 -9.09
N LEU A 135 -5.99 -8.75 -8.85
CA LEU A 135 -7.01 -8.76 -9.90
C LEU A 135 -7.00 -7.48 -10.73
N PHE A 136 -6.73 -6.34 -10.11
CA PHE A 136 -6.79 -5.03 -10.75
C PHE A 136 -5.42 -4.44 -11.12
N GLY A 137 -4.32 -5.06 -10.65
CA GLY A 137 -2.94 -4.66 -10.90
C GLY A 137 -2.21 -5.48 -11.95
#